data_AF-A0A2D4WT30-F1
#
_entry.id   AF-A0A2D4WT30-F1
#
_cell.length_a   1.000
_cell.length_b   1.000
_cell.length_c   1.000
_cell.angle_alpha   90.00
_cell.angle_beta   90.00
_cell.angle_gamma   90.00
#
_symmetry.space_group_name_H-M   'P 1'
#
loop_
_entity.id
_entity.type
_entity.pdbx_description
1 polymer ?
#
loop_
_entity_poly.entity_id
_entity_poly.type
_entity_poly.pdbx_seq_one_letter_code
_entity_poly.pdbx_strand_id
1 'polypeptide(L)'
;MKYMNMTLSVTATLLASSLATADSSASNGDITMTLDAMPNYELTALGLDGRNSWDEAGGVNFTSSSIKAGERVWTNQYGREMITYCIQVFEGASVGDTVTYSQTTDLTTVPEAPPAPGPMAGFQVNMVQDLYSRFIDGKTGEIKSGTSLDSYDYSVASAAFQLVLWELVHENFDATTADEAVDQVSMSTGAFQAENDAADATTTIIAELGQDGWGTMGDKLIGLSSASKQDQLTVVPLPTPVLLAGLGLIGAGIVRRRMK
;
A
#
# COMPACT_ATOMS: atom_id res chain seq x y z
N MET A 1 58.06 -1.63 60.82
CA MET A 1 58.36 -2.82 60.00
C MET A 1 57.02 -3.41 59.56
N LYS A 2 56.78 -3.42 58.24
CA LYS A 2 55.84 -4.28 57.50
C LYS A 2 54.30 -4.14 57.69
N TYR A 3 53.72 -3.54 56.64
CA TYR A 3 52.46 -3.80 55.93
C TYR A 3 51.11 -3.52 56.62
N MET A 4 50.52 -2.40 56.17
CA MET A 4 49.14 -1.98 56.40
C MET A 4 48.25 -2.62 55.30
N ASN A 5 47.24 -3.38 55.73
CA ASN A 5 46.26 -4.04 54.87
C ASN A 5 45.39 -2.99 54.16
N MET A 6 45.43 -2.97 52.83
CA MET A 6 44.60 -2.13 51.98
C MET A 6 43.43 -2.97 51.47
N THR A 7 42.27 -2.86 52.12
CA THR A 7 41.00 -3.45 51.69
C THR A 7 40.50 -2.70 50.45
N LEU A 8 40.58 -3.34 49.29
CA LEU A 8 40.01 -2.85 48.04
C LEU A 8 38.56 -3.31 47.94
N SER A 9 37.61 -2.38 48.16
CA SER A 9 36.19 -2.61 47.90
C SER A 9 35.93 -2.54 46.40
N VAL A 10 35.70 -3.69 45.74
CA VAL A 10 35.28 -3.75 44.34
C VAL A 10 33.76 -3.70 44.29
N THR A 11 33.20 -2.53 44.02
CA THR A 11 31.78 -2.33 43.74
C THR A 11 31.48 -2.90 42.36
N ALA A 12 30.81 -4.05 42.30
CA ALA A 12 30.34 -4.65 41.06
C ALA A 12 29.08 -3.92 40.57
N THR A 13 29.24 -2.98 39.64
CA THR A 13 28.11 -2.36 38.94
C THR A 13 27.56 -3.36 37.94
N LEU A 14 26.43 -4.00 38.26
CA LEU A 14 25.64 -4.81 37.33
C LEU A 14 25.11 -3.87 36.22
N LEU A 15 25.71 -3.94 35.03
CA LEU A 15 25.08 -3.42 33.81
C LEU A 15 23.89 -4.33 33.50
N ALA A 16 22.67 -3.84 33.75
CA ALA A 16 21.47 -4.42 33.20
C ALA A 16 21.48 -4.21 31.68
N SER A 17 21.79 -5.27 30.94
CA SER A 17 21.54 -5.32 29.50
C SER A 17 20.03 -5.42 29.29
N SER A 18 19.39 -4.29 29.00
CA SER A 18 18.02 -4.29 28.49
C SER A 18 18.03 -4.97 27.13
N LEU A 19 17.59 -6.23 27.09
CA LEU A 19 17.11 -6.86 25.87
C LEU A 19 15.89 -6.04 25.41
N ALA A 20 16.10 -5.12 24.48
CA ALA A 20 15.02 -4.62 23.67
C ALA A 20 14.58 -5.79 22.79
N THR A 21 13.50 -6.46 23.20
CA THR A 21 12.71 -7.25 22.27
C THR A 21 12.32 -6.31 21.13
N ALA A 22 12.81 -6.60 19.93
CA ALA A 22 12.30 -5.96 18.73
C ALA A 22 10.82 -6.34 18.65
N ASP A 23 9.98 -5.40 19.04
CA ASP A 23 8.55 -5.52 18.89
C ASP A 23 8.28 -5.45 17.38
N SER A 24 7.83 -6.55 16.80
CA SER A 24 7.16 -6.52 15.50
C SER A 24 5.76 -5.96 15.75
N SER A 25 5.70 -4.68 16.12
CA SER A 25 4.45 -3.96 16.23
C SER A 25 3.96 -3.69 14.81
N ALA A 26 2.85 -4.33 14.43
CA ALA A 26 1.95 -3.76 13.43
C ALA A 26 1.82 -2.27 13.75
N SER A 27 2.24 -1.39 12.84
CA SER A 27 2.18 0.03 13.13
C SER A 27 0.73 0.49 12.98
N ASN A 28 -0.07 0.27 14.01
CA ASN A 28 -1.24 1.09 14.34
C ASN A 28 -0.73 2.49 14.72
N GLY A 29 -0.19 3.21 13.75
CA GLY A 29 0.41 4.52 13.94
C GLY A 29 -0.04 5.47 12.85
N ASP A 30 -0.30 6.71 13.24
CA ASP A 30 -0.70 7.73 12.29
C ASP A 30 0.49 8.17 11.43
N ILE A 31 0.23 8.43 10.15
CA ILE A 31 1.17 9.06 9.24
C ILE A 31 0.54 10.33 8.67
N THR A 32 1.19 11.46 8.94
CA THR A 32 0.83 12.72 8.29
C THR A 32 1.60 12.87 6.99
N MET A 33 0.89 13.19 5.91
CA MET A 33 1.46 13.37 4.58
C MET A 33 0.85 14.57 3.87
N THR A 34 1.63 15.24 3.03
CA THR A 34 1.17 16.31 2.14
C THR A 34 1.15 15.81 0.71
N LEU A 35 0.04 16.04 0.00
CA LEU A 35 -0.08 15.64 -1.41
C LEU A 35 0.72 16.61 -2.27
N ASP A 36 1.78 16.14 -2.91
CA ASP A 36 2.64 16.98 -3.74
C ASP A 36 2.14 17.04 -5.18
N ALA A 37 1.75 15.89 -5.72
CA ALA A 37 1.35 15.78 -7.12
C ALA A 37 0.45 14.57 -7.41
N MET A 38 -0.19 14.64 -8.57
CA MET A 38 -0.82 13.51 -9.25
C MET A 38 -0.25 13.51 -10.68
N PRO A 39 1.01 13.09 -10.89
CA PRO A 39 1.71 13.27 -12.16
C PRO A 39 1.22 12.31 -13.24
N ASN A 40 0.78 11.12 -12.84
CA ASN A 40 0.43 10.02 -13.71
C ASN A 40 -1.03 9.63 -13.46
N TYR A 41 -1.95 10.26 -14.21
CA TYR A 41 -3.36 9.94 -14.14
C TYR A 41 -4.03 10.07 -15.51
N GLU A 42 -5.11 9.32 -15.70
CA GLU A 42 -6.08 9.55 -16.76
C GLU A 42 -7.41 9.99 -16.16
N LEU A 43 -8.18 10.75 -16.94
CA LEU A 43 -9.57 11.05 -16.61
C LEU A 43 -10.44 9.89 -17.08
N THR A 44 -11.20 9.31 -16.17
CA THR A 44 -12.02 8.15 -16.49
C THR A 44 -13.50 8.43 -16.26
N ALA A 45 -14.34 7.86 -17.12
CA ALA A 45 -15.74 7.68 -16.81
C ALA A 45 -15.87 6.63 -15.71
N LEU A 46 -16.85 6.76 -14.80
CA LEU A 46 -17.13 5.76 -13.78
C LEU A 46 -18.56 5.25 -13.91
N GLY A 47 -18.73 3.94 -13.80
CA GLY A 47 -20.01 3.26 -13.77
C GLY A 47 -20.43 2.88 -12.35
N LEU A 48 -20.63 3.83 -11.44
CA LEU A 48 -20.97 3.48 -10.05
C LEU A 48 -22.44 3.05 -9.90
N ASP A 49 -22.71 1.76 -10.04
CA ASP A 49 -24.01 1.18 -9.70
C ASP A 49 -24.08 0.79 -8.22
N GLY A 50 -24.95 1.47 -7.46
CA GLY A 50 -25.19 1.13 -6.06
C GLY A 50 -26.18 0.00 -5.83
N ARG A 51 -26.65 -0.72 -6.87
CA ARG A 51 -27.82 -1.61 -6.75
C ARG A 51 -27.76 -3.01 -7.36
N ASN A 52 -26.74 -3.43 -8.11
CA ASN A 52 -26.88 -4.65 -8.93
C ASN A 52 -25.72 -5.66 -8.82
N SER A 53 -26.00 -6.87 -9.30
CA SER A 53 -25.09 -8.03 -9.40
C SER A 53 -23.86 -7.70 -10.27
N TRP A 54 -22.77 -8.44 -10.09
CA TRP A 54 -21.49 -8.25 -10.79
C TRP A 54 -21.56 -8.30 -12.34
N ASP A 55 -22.65 -8.80 -12.92
CA ASP A 55 -22.83 -9.03 -14.36
C ASP A 55 -23.85 -8.10 -15.05
N GLU A 56 -24.39 -7.09 -14.36
CA GLU A 56 -25.47 -6.25 -14.92
C GLU A 56 -24.97 -5.05 -15.75
N ALA A 57 -25.10 -5.16 -17.07
CA ALA A 57 -24.97 -4.03 -17.99
C ALA A 57 -26.20 -3.10 -17.92
N GLY A 58 -26.30 -2.24 -16.91
CA GLY A 58 -27.45 -1.33 -16.78
C GLY A 58 -27.45 -0.35 -15.60
N GLY A 59 -26.36 -0.30 -14.83
CA GLY A 59 -26.27 0.55 -13.67
C GLY A 59 -26.21 2.05 -13.94
N VAL A 60 -26.34 2.84 -12.87
CA VAL A 60 -26.23 4.30 -12.97
C VAL A 60 -24.80 4.69 -13.34
N ASN A 61 -24.55 4.90 -14.63
CA ASN A 61 -23.27 5.41 -15.10
C ASN A 61 -23.09 6.87 -14.66
N PHE A 62 -22.26 7.10 -13.65
CA PHE A 62 -21.81 8.44 -13.28
C PHE A 62 -20.51 8.78 -14.01
N THR A 63 -20.63 9.17 -15.27
CA THR A 63 -19.49 9.72 -16.01
C THR A 63 -19.14 11.09 -15.43
N SER A 64 -18.03 11.19 -14.70
CA SER A 64 -17.44 12.46 -14.35
C SER A 64 -16.02 12.56 -14.87
N SER A 65 -15.78 13.58 -15.69
CA SER A 65 -14.45 13.98 -16.13
C SER A 65 -13.56 14.53 -15.01
N SER A 66 -13.99 14.45 -13.75
CA SER A 66 -13.21 14.88 -12.58
C SER A 66 -12.53 13.75 -11.83
N ILE A 67 -12.85 12.47 -12.10
CA ILE A 67 -12.17 11.37 -11.43
C ILE A 67 -10.84 11.10 -12.11
N LYS A 68 -9.78 11.21 -11.31
CA LYS A 68 -8.40 10.96 -11.72
C LYS A 68 -7.99 9.54 -11.31
N ALA A 69 -7.92 8.64 -12.27
CA ALA A 69 -7.39 7.30 -12.05
C ALA A 69 -5.88 7.34 -12.20
N GLY A 70 -5.13 7.02 -11.15
CA GLY A 70 -3.67 7.01 -11.17
C GLY A 70 -3.07 7.20 -9.79
N GLU A 71 -1.75 7.21 -9.72
CA GLU A 71 -1.02 7.32 -8.46
C GLU A 71 -1.19 8.69 -7.79
N ARG A 72 -0.87 8.74 -6.50
CA ARG A 72 -0.72 9.97 -5.72
C ARG A 72 0.69 10.01 -5.15
N VAL A 73 1.34 11.15 -5.32
CA VAL A 73 2.70 11.39 -4.79
C VAL A 73 2.58 12.26 -3.56
N TRP A 74 2.99 11.72 -2.42
CA TRP A 74 2.94 12.39 -1.13
C TRP A 74 4.32 12.55 -0.52
N THR A 75 4.53 13.61 0.24
CA THR A 75 5.65 13.72 1.18
C THR A 75 5.14 13.48 2.59
N ASN A 76 5.67 12.48 3.28
CA ASN A 76 5.32 12.22 4.67
C ASN A 76 6.03 13.16 5.65
N GLN A 77 5.62 13.13 6.92
CA GLN A 77 6.19 13.94 8.01
C GLN A 77 7.70 13.76 8.24
N TYR A 78 8.32 12.72 7.64
CA TYR A 78 9.76 12.46 7.69
C TYR A 78 10.50 12.95 6.44
N GLY A 79 9.81 13.63 5.52
CA GLY A 79 10.38 14.14 4.28
C GLY A 79 10.65 13.06 3.23
N ARG A 80 9.97 11.90 3.31
CA ARG A 80 10.06 10.85 2.28
C ARG A 80 8.87 10.93 1.34
N GLU A 81 9.15 10.70 0.07
CA GLU A 81 8.13 10.44 -0.94
C GLU A 81 7.43 9.10 -0.66
N MET A 82 6.12 9.08 -0.88
CA MET A 82 5.23 7.94 -0.73
C MET A 82 4.30 7.92 -1.94
N ILE A 83 4.30 6.80 -2.66
CA ILE A 83 3.36 6.55 -3.74
C ILE A 83 2.18 5.76 -3.20
N THR A 84 0.98 6.24 -3.49
CA THR A 84 -0.26 5.62 -3.02
C THR A 84 -1.30 5.53 -4.13
N TYR A 85 -2.21 4.56 -4.00
CA TYR A 85 -3.38 4.41 -4.87
C TYR A 85 -4.64 4.42 -4.01
N CYS A 86 -5.68 5.09 -4.49
CA CYS A 86 -6.92 5.23 -3.74
C CYS A 86 -7.72 3.91 -3.75
N ILE A 87 -8.36 3.58 -2.64
CA ILE A 87 -9.30 2.45 -2.55
C ILE A 87 -10.74 2.92 -2.31
N GLN A 88 -10.95 4.23 -2.22
CA GLN A 88 -12.25 4.90 -2.33
C GLN A 88 -12.24 5.89 -3.50
N VAL A 89 -13.41 6.11 -4.10
CA VAL A 89 -13.57 7.00 -5.27
C VAL A 89 -13.91 8.44 -4.90
N PHE A 90 -14.60 8.66 -3.79
CA PHE A 90 -15.03 9.99 -3.33
C PHE A 90 -14.14 10.49 -2.19
N GLU A 91 -14.17 11.79 -1.88
CA GLU A 91 -13.33 12.42 -0.83
C GLU A 91 -11.85 12.61 -1.21
N GLY A 92 -11.57 12.89 -2.49
CA GLY A 92 -10.21 13.12 -2.96
C GLY A 92 -9.47 14.26 -2.23
N ALA A 93 -8.16 14.09 -2.08
CA ALA A 93 -7.26 15.16 -1.67
C ALA A 93 -6.91 16.08 -2.84
N SER A 94 -6.66 17.35 -2.54
CA SER A 94 -6.12 18.33 -3.49
C SER A 94 -4.63 18.51 -3.27
N VAL A 95 -3.89 18.83 -4.34
CA VAL A 95 -2.46 19.13 -4.22
C VAL A 95 -2.24 20.26 -3.21
N GLY A 96 -1.32 20.05 -2.27
CA GLY A 96 -1.07 20.91 -1.13
C GLY A 96 -1.86 20.55 0.14
N ASP A 97 -2.84 19.65 0.08
CA ASP A 97 -3.54 19.15 1.27
C ASP A 97 -2.58 18.34 2.14
N THR A 98 -2.57 18.61 3.44
CA THR A 98 -1.91 17.77 4.44
C THR A 98 -2.97 16.95 5.18
N VAL A 99 -2.79 15.63 5.19
CA VAL A 99 -3.76 14.65 5.70
C VAL A 99 -3.04 13.69 6.64
N THR A 100 -3.68 13.37 7.75
CA THR A 100 -3.23 12.32 8.67
C THR A 100 -4.02 11.05 8.40
N TYR A 101 -3.32 9.95 8.14
CA TYR A 101 -3.90 8.63 7.92
C TYR A 101 -3.57 7.69 9.07
N SER A 102 -4.53 6.87 9.48
CA SER A 102 -4.28 5.70 10.31
C SER A 102 -3.71 4.59 9.44
N GLN A 103 -2.66 3.90 9.89
CA GLN A 103 -2.05 2.80 9.15
C GLN A 103 -2.52 1.44 9.67
N THR A 104 -2.73 0.50 8.76
CA THR A 104 -3.05 -0.91 9.07
C THR A 104 -2.39 -1.86 8.07
N THR A 105 -1.92 -3.02 8.55
CA THR A 105 -1.54 -4.16 7.68
C THR A 105 -2.71 -5.12 7.44
N ASP A 106 -3.79 -4.99 8.23
CA ASP A 106 -5.01 -5.76 8.04
C ASP A 106 -5.89 -5.03 7.02
N LEU A 107 -5.81 -5.47 5.76
CA LEU A 107 -6.57 -4.86 4.68
C LEU A 107 -8.07 -5.16 4.79
N THR A 108 -8.51 -6.11 5.64
CA THR A 108 -9.95 -6.35 5.85
C THR A 108 -10.63 -5.25 6.67
N THR A 109 -9.89 -4.26 7.15
CA THR A 109 -10.43 -3.08 7.85
C THR A 109 -10.49 -1.83 6.98
N VAL A 110 -10.03 -1.90 5.73
CA VAL A 110 -10.08 -0.80 4.76
C VAL A 110 -10.71 -1.26 3.44
N PRO A 111 -11.35 -0.38 2.66
CA PRO A 111 -11.69 1.00 3.04
C PRO A 111 -12.74 1.06 4.15
N GLU A 112 -12.74 2.15 4.91
CA GLU A 112 -13.78 2.42 5.91
C GLU A 112 -15.13 2.69 5.23
N ALA A 113 -16.21 2.43 5.96
CA ALA A 113 -17.57 2.80 5.56
C ALA A 113 -18.26 3.64 6.64
N PRO A 114 -19.15 4.58 6.26
CA PRO A 114 -19.39 5.12 4.91
C PRO A 114 -18.35 6.18 4.49
N PRO A 115 -18.15 6.45 3.18
CA PRO A 115 -18.91 5.95 2.02
C PRO A 115 -18.51 4.52 1.56
N ALA A 116 -19.30 3.96 0.62
CA ALA A 116 -19.02 2.67 -0.03
C ALA A 116 -17.59 2.62 -0.61
N PRO A 117 -16.95 1.43 -0.66
CA PRO A 117 -17.57 0.10 -0.59
C PRO A 117 -17.58 -0.55 0.80
N GLY A 118 -16.82 0.01 1.75
CA GLY A 118 -16.60 -0.60 3.06
C GLY A 118 -15.53 -1.69 3.05
N PRO A 119 -15.31 -2.35 4.20
CA PRO A 119 -14.10 -3.14 4.39
C PRO A 119 -14.05 -4.37 3.46
N MET A 120 -12.88 -4.63 2.89
CA MET A 120 -12.67 -5.72 1.94
C MET A 120 -12.92 -7.11 2.54
N ALA A 121 -13.56 -7.99 1.76
CA ALA A 121 -13.61 -9.42 2.07
C ALA A 121 -12.24 -10.09 1.89
N GLY A 122 -12.03 -11.23 2.55
CA GLY A 122 -10.73 -11.94 2.50
C GLY A 122 -10.26 -12.33 1.10
N PHE A 123 -11.19 -12.67 0.18
CA PHE A 123 -10.84 -12.95 -1.21
C PHE A 123 -10.49 -11.68 -2.01
N GLN A 124 -11.13 -10.54 -1.72
CA GLN A 124 -10.75 -9.24 -2.31
C GLN A 124 -9.35 -8.84 -1.84
N VAL A 125 -9.04 -9.01 -0.56
CA VAL A 125 -7.68 -8.80 -0.02
C VAL A 125 -6.66 -9.68 -0.74
N ASN A 126 -7.00 -10.95 -1.03
CA ASN A 126 -6.12 -11.84 -1.79
C ASN A 126 -5.85 -11.32 -3.21
N MET A 127 -6.89 -10.91 -3.95
CA MET A 127 -6.73 -10.34 -5.29
C MET A 127 -5.95 -9.02 -5.27
N VAL A 128 -6.17 -8.15 -4.28
CA VAL A 128 -5.42 -6.89 -4.11
C VAL A 128 -3.95 -7.16 -3.78
N GLN A 129 -3.66 -8.12 -2.90
CA GLN A 129 -2.30 -8.54 -2.59
C GLN A 129 -1.58 -9.09 -3.82
N ASP A 130 -2.26 -9.87 -4.64
CA ASP A 130 -1.76 -10.42 -5.90
C ASP A 130 -1.47 -9.30 -6.91
N LEU A 131 -2.44 -8.40 -7.13
CA LEU A 131 -2.32 -7.22 -7.98
C LEU A 131 -1.06 -6.40 -7.64
N TYR A 132 -0.88 -6.04 -6.37
CA TYR A 132 0.30 -5.31 -5.92
C TYR A 132 1.59 -6.12 -6.09
N SER A 133 1.58 -7.42 -5.80
CA SER A 133 2.78 -8.25 -5.89
C SER A 133 3.31 -8.40 -7.32
N ARG A 134 2.42 -8.35 -8.31
CA ARG A 134 2.75 -8.44 -9.74
C ARG A 134 3.28 -7.11 -10.27
N PHE A 135 2.55 -6.03 -10.00
CA PHE A 135 2.71 -4.77 -10.73
C PHE A 135 3.35 -3.64 -9.95
N ILE A 136 3.51 -3.74 -8.62
CA ILE A 136 4.08 -2.66 -7.80
C ILE A 136 5.45 -3.05 -7.27
N ASP A 137 6.44 -2.17 -7.43
CA ASP A 137 7.76 -2.35 -6.83
C ASP A 137 7.66 -2.15 -5.32
N GLY A 138 7.95 -3.20 -4.56
CA GLY A 138 7.82 -3.17 -3.11
C GLY A 138 8.83 -2.29 -2.36
N LYS A 139 9.67 -1.52 -3.06
CA LYS A 139 10.58 -0.53 -2.49
C LYS A 139 10.18 0.90 -2.84
N THR A 140 9.60 1.14 -4.01
CA THR A 140 9.24 2.50 -4.44
C THR A 140 7.74 2.76 -4.33
N GLY A 141 6.90 1.73 -4.43
CA GLY A 141 5.45 1.87 -4.54
C GLY A 141 4.98 2.25 -5.95
N GLU A 142 5.90 2.42 -6.90
CA GLU A 142 5.63 2.70 -8.31
C GLU A 142 5.30 1.41 -9.08
N ILE A 143 4.80 1.58 -10.31
CA ILE A 143 4.66 0.47 -11.24
C ILE A 143 6.04 -0.16 -11.50
N LYS A 144 6.14 -1.47 -11.28
CA LYS A 144 7.35 -2.26 -11.42
C LYS A 144 7.76 -2.41 -12.88
N SER A 145 9.04 -2.16 -13.16
CA SER A 145 9.64 -2.44 -14.48
C SER A 145 9.78 -3.95 -14.74
N GLY A 146 9.76 -4.34 -16.00
CA GLY A 146 9.88 -5.73 -16.44
C GLY A 146 8.55 -6.49 -16.32
N THR A 147 7.43 -5.77 -16.32
CA THR A 147 6.08 -6.33 -16.34
C THR A 147 5.47 -6.17 -17.71
N SER A 148 4.31 -6.78 -17.95
CA SER A 148 3.52 -6.55 -19.17
C SER A 148 3.05 -5.11 -19.34
N LEU A 149 3.07 -4.31 -18.27
CA LEU A 149 2.73 -2.89 -18.33
C LEU A 149 3.81 -2.02 -18.98
N ASP A 150 5.03 -2.54 -19.18
CA ASP A 150 6.13 -1.81 -19.83
C ASP A 150 5.83 -1.40 -21.28
N SER A 151 4.82 -2.01 -21.93
CA SER A 151 4.40 -1.65 -23.29
C SER A 151 3.49 -0.42 -23.36
N TYR A 152 3.05 0.11 -22.21
CA TYR A 152 2.17 1.27 -22.13
C TYR A 152 2.93 2.49 -21.57
N ASP A 153 2.44 3.69 -21.89
CA ASP A 153 2.92 4.89 -21.21
C ASP A 153 2.63 4.78 -19.71
N TYR A 154 3.55 5.29 -18.88
CA TYR A 154 3.47 5.12 -17.43
C TYR A 154 2.16 5.71 -16.85
N SER A 155 1.65 6.82 -17.41
CA SER A 155 0.36 7.39 -17.00
C SER A 155 -0.81 6.45 -17.26
N VAL A 156 -0.80 5.78 -18.42
CA VAL A 156 -1.82 4.80 -18.82
C VAL A 156 -1.73 3.56 -17.93
N ALA A 157 -0.52 3.03 -17.71
CA ALA A 157 -0.29 1.90 -16.81
C ALA A 157 -0.75 2.21 -15.38
N SER A 158 -0.39 3.39 -14.86
CA SER A 158 -0.81 3.83 -13.52
C SER A 158 -2.32 4.02 -13.42
N ALA A 159 -2.98 4.55 -14.46
CA ALA A 159 -4.42 4.70 -14.49
C ALA A 159 -5.14 3.36 -14.55
N ALA A 160 -4.66 2.45 -15.40
CA ALA A 160 -5.19 1.09 -15.51
C ALA A 160 -5.06 0.31 -14.19
N PHE A 161 -3.92 0.42 -13.52
CA PHE A 161 -3.73 -0.15 -12.18
C PHE A 161 -4.77 0.38 -11.19
N GLN A 162 -4.97 1.70 -11.14
CA GLN A 162 -5.96 2.32 -10.26
C GLN A 162 -7.39 1.86 -10.58
N LEU A 163 -7.74 1.71 -11.86
CA LEU A 163 -9.05 1.25 -12.30
C LEU A 163 -9.32 -0.19 -11.87
N VAL A 164 -8.37 -1.10 -12.10
CA VAL A 164 -8.52 -2.50 -11.64
C VAL A 164 -8.54 -2.57 -10.12
N LEU A 165 -7.74 -1.76 -9.42
CA LEU A 165 -7.80 -1.71 -7.96
C LEU A 165 -9.20 -1.29 -7.47
N TRP A 166 -9.80 -0.27 -8.09
CA TRP A 166 -11.15 0.14 -7.72
C TRP A 166 -12.18 -0.93 -8.02
N GLU A 167 -12.10 -1.58 -9.18
CA GLU A 167 -12.93 -2.72 -9.56
C GLU A 167 -12.88 -3.80 -8.47
N LEU A 168 -11.69 -4.28 -8.09
CA LEU A 168 -11.54 -5.32 -7.07
C LEU A 168 -12.13 -4.94 -5.70
N VAL A 169 -12.11 -3.65 -5.35
CA VAL A 169 -12.53 -3.17 -4.02
C VAL A 169 -14.02 -2.82 -3.97
N HIS A 170 -14.61 -2.40 -5.09
CA HIS A 170 -15.99 -1.93 -5.15
C HIS A 170 -16.95 -2.89 -5.86
N GLU A 171 -16.43 -3.88 -6.57
CA GLU A 171 -17.25 -4.89 -7.24
C GLU A 171 -18.06 -5.70 -6.21
N ASN A 172 -19.31 -5.97 -6.57
CA ASN A 172 -20.26 -6.70 -5.73
C ASN A 172 -20.23 -8.19 -6.09
N PHE A 173 -19.08 -8.81 -5.85
CA PHE A 173 -18.86 -10.23 -6.13
C PHE A 173 -19.90 -11.13 -5.44
N ASP A 174 -20.40 -12.13 -6.17
CA ASP A 174 -21.14 -13.24 -5.56
C ASP A 174 -20.22 -14.45 -5.20
N ALA A 175 -18.95 -14.33 -5.57
CA ALA A 175 -17.90 -15.31 -5.31
C ALA A 175 -17.57 -15.47 -3.81
N THR A 176 -17.05 -16.64 -3.47
CA THR A 176 -16.56 -16.94 -2.11
C THR A 176 -15.05 -17.11 -2.03
N THR A 177 -14.39 -17.19 -3.18
CA THR A 177 -12.94 -17.38 -3.32
C THR A 177 -12.36 -16.43 -4.37
N ALA A 178 -11.05 -16.22 -4.35
CA ALA A 178 -10.38 -15.37 -5.34
C ALA A 178 -10.42 -15.98 -6.75
N ASP A 179 -10.36 -17.31 -6.85
CA ASP A 179 -10.46 -18.04 -8.13
C ASP A 179 -11.85 -17.88 -8.77
N GLU A 180 -12.91 -17.82 -7.97
CA GLU A 180 -14.26 -17.53 -8.47
C GLU A 180 -14.45 -16.05 -8.78
N ALA A 181 -13.88 -15.17 -7.95
CA ALA A 181 -14.06 -13.72 -8.08
C ALA A 181 -13.34 -13.15 -9.30
N VAL A 182 -12.17 -13.69 -9.67
CA VAL A 182 -11.41 -13.19 -10.83
C VAL A 182 -12.15 -13.36 -12.15
N ASP A 183 -12.98 -14.40 -12.27
CA ASP A 183 -13.85 -14.63 -13.44
C ASP A 183 -14.97 -13.59 -13.56
N GLN A 184 -15.21 -12.80 -12.51
CA GLN A 184 -16.26 -11.76 -12.43
C GLN A 184 -15.71 -10.35 -12.68
N VAL A 185 -14.38 -10.17 -12.66
CA VAL A 185 -13.74 -8.87 -12.85
C VAL A 185 -13.88 -8.45 -14.30
N SER A 186 -14.53 -7.31 -14.57
CA SER A 186 -14.84 -6.89 -15.94
C SER A 186 -14.90 -5.37 -16.08
N MET A 187 -13.98 -4.80 -16.84
CA MET A 187 -14.04 -3.38 -17.19
C MET A 187 -15.15 -3.01 -18.19
N SER A 188 -15.97 -3.98 -18.62
CA SER A 188 -17.07 -3.77 -19.56
C SER A 188 -18.44 -3.79 -18.89
N THR A 189 -18.58 -4.54 -17.80
CA THR A 189 -19.86 -4.79 -17.12
C THR A 189 -19.77 -4.61 -15.60
N GLY A 190 -18.58 -4.53 -15.03
CA GLY A 190 -18.36 -4.37 -13.60
C GLY A 190 -18.51 -2.94 -13.12
N ALA A 191 -18.19 -2.73 -11.85
CA ALA A 191 -18.32 -1.47 -11.13
C ALA A 191 -17.52 -0.32 -11.76
N PHE A 192 -16.44 -0.62 -12.50
CA PHE A 192 -15.62 0.36 -13.18
C PHE A 192 -15.51 0.04 -14.66
N GLN A 193 -15.74 1.05 -15.49
CA GLN A 193 -15.59 0.92 -16.93
C GLN A 193 -14.41 1.74 -17.42
N ALA A 194 -13.50 1.11 -18.15
CA ALA A 194 -12.38 1.79 -18.78
C ALA A 194 -12.74 2.13 -20.23
N GLU A 195 -12.55 3.39 -20.61
CA GLU A 195 -12.57 3.82 -22.00
C GLU A 195 -11.13 4.21 -22.41
N ASN A 196 -10.81 4.16 -23.71
CA ASN A 196 -9.51 4.53 -24.30
C ASN A 196 -8.35 3.55 -23.99
N ASP A 197 -7.10 3.99 -24.18
CA ASP A 197 -5.88 3.16 -24.08
C ASP A 197 -5.69 2.47 -22.71
N ALA A 198 -6.32 3.00 -21.65
CA ALA A 198 -6.37 2.36 -20.35
C ALA A 198 -7.13 1.02 -20.36
N ALA A 199 -8.10 0.83 -21.27
CA ALA A 199 -8.89 -0.40 -21.38
C ALA A 199 -8.05 -1.62 -21.81
N ASP A 200 -7.07 -1.43 -22.68
CA ASP A 200 -6.16 -2.50 -23.09
C ASP A 200 -5.20 -2.86 -21.95
N ALA A 201 -4.71 -1.86 -21.22
CA ALA A 201 -3.86 -2.07 -20.04
C ALA A 201 -4.61 -2.74 -18.89
N THR A 202 -5.87 -2.37 -18.61
CA THR A 202 -6.68 -3.06 -17.59
C THR A 202 -6.97 -4.51 -17.98
N THR A 203 -7.25 -4.79 -19.25
CA THR A 203 -7.41 -6.15 -19.76
C THR A 203 -6.15 -7.00 -19.53
N THR A 204 -4.97 -6.40 -19.74
CA THR A 204 -3.68 -7.05 -19.48
C THR A 204 -3.51 -7.38 -17.99
N ILE A 205 -3.82 -6.43 -17.10
CA ILE A 205 -3.74 -6.62 -15.65
C ILE A 205 -4.69 -7.74 -15.20
N ILE A 206 -5.96 -7.69 -15.61
CA ILE A 206 -6.98 -8.67 -15.21
C ILE A 206 -6.58 -10.07 -15.67
N ALA A 207 -6.10 -10.21 -16.91
CA ALA A 207 -5.67 -11.50 -17.44
C ALA A 207 -4.53 -12.14 -16.63
N GLU A 208 -3.69 -11.34 -15.97
CA GLU A 208 -2.56 -11.82 -15.17
C GLU A 208 -2.87 -12.10 -13.71
N LEU A 209 -4.02 -11.67 -13.19
CA LEU A 209 -4.43 -11.96 -11.82
C LEU A 209 -4.51 -13.46 -11.58
N GLY A 210 -3.91 -13.92 -10.47
CA GLY A 210 -3.87 -15.33 -10.10
C GLY A 210 -3.03 -16.26 -11.01
N GLN A 211 -2.44 -15.76 -12.11
CA GLN A 211 -1.56 -16.58 -12.95
C GLN A 211 -0.36 -17.10 -12.17
N ASP A 212 -0.07 -18.40 -12.28
CA ASP A 212 0.96 -19.09 -11.50
C ASP A 212 0.73 -19.06 -9.96
N GLY A 213 -0.51 -18.82 -9.54
CA GLY A 213 -0.95 -18.75 -8.14
C GLY A 213 -1.04 -17.33 -7.60
N TRP A 214 -1.70 -17.18 -6.45
CA TRP A 214 -1.93 -15.90 -5.80
C TRP A 214 -0.68 -15.39 -5.07
N GLY A 215 -0.10 -14.31 -5.58
CA GLY A 215 1.03 -13.60 -4.98
C GLY A 215 0.63 -12.76 -3.77
N THR A 216 1.62 -12.37 -2.97
CA THR A 216 1.38 -11.52 -1.80
C THR A 216 2.55 -10.57 -1.53
N MET A 217 2.21 -9.33 -1.15
CA MET A 217 3.14 -8.37 -0.59
C MET A 217 3.32 -8.57 0.92
N GLY A 218 2.43 -9.33 1.56
CA GLY A 218 2.36 -9.50 3.01
C GLY A 218 2.23 -8.16 3.73
N ASP A 219 2.92 -8.02 4.86
CA ASP A 219 2.90 -6.83 5.72
C ASP A 219 3.54 -5.58 5.08
N LYS A 220 4.06 -5.68 3.85
CA LYS A 220 4.59 -4.51 3.15
C LYS A 220 3.49 -3.62 2.58
N LEU A 221 2.34 -4.20 2.25
CA LEU A 221 1.18 -3.48 1.76
C LEU A 221 0.38 -2.94 2.94
N ILE A 222 0.24 -1.62 3.00
CA ILE A 222 -0.39 -0.90 4.11
C ILE A 222 -1.65 -0.20 3.62
N GLY A 223 -2.73 -0.38 4.38
CA GLY A 223 -3.93 0.44 4.33
C GLY A 223 -3.73 1.75 5.07
N LEU A 224 -4.12 2.84 4.43
CA LEU A 224 -4.14 4.20 4.96
C LEU A 224 -5.60 4.63 5.05
N SER A 225 -6.13 4.84 6.25
CA SER A 225 -7.51 5.31 6.43
C SER A 225 -7.61 6.74 6.95
N SER A 226 -8.60 7.49 6.50
CA SER A 226 -8.84 8.87 6.95
C SER A 226 -10.32 9.19 7.04
N ALA A 227 -10.74 9.78 8.16
CA ALA A 227 -12.12 10.20 8.38
C ALA A 227 -12.59 11.39 7.50
N SER A 228 -11.72 11.94 6.63
CA SER A 228 -12.02 13.15 5.86
C SER A 228 -11.52 13.11 4.41
N LYS A 229 -10.83 12.03 4.03
CA LYS A 229 -10.18 11.86 2.73
C LYS A 229 -10.21 10.39 2.35
N GLN A 230 -10.10 10.12 1.05
CA GLN A 230 -9.98 8.77 0.50
C GLN A 230 -9.00 7.91 1.28
N ASP A 231 -9.45 6.72 1.62
CA ASP A 231 -8.59 5.63 2.01
C ASP A 231 -7.71 5.22 0.82
N GLN A 232 -6.48 4.81 1.13
CA GLN A 232 -5.46 4.51 0.15
C GLN A 232 -4.67 3.27 0.53
N LEU A 233 -4.00 2.69 -0.45
CA LEU A 233 -3.00 1.65 -0.27
C LEU A 233 -1.63 2.19 -0.65
N THR A 234 -0.62 1.76 0.08
CA THR A 234 0.78 2.08 -0.20
C THR A 234 1.66 0.89 0.15
N VAL A 235 2.85 0.85 -0.42
CA VAL A 235 3.88 -0.09 0.02
C VAL A 235 4.91 0.68 0.83
N VAL A 236 5.22 0.21 2.04
CA VAL A 236 6.25 0.84 2.85
C VAL A 236 7.63 0.43 2.32
N PRO A 237 8.46 1.38 1.87
CA PRO A 237 9.86 1.12 1.66
C PRO A 237 10.45 0.73 3.01
N LEU A 238 10.84 -0.55 3.17
CA LEU A 238 11.36 -1.07 4.44
C LEU A 238 12.27 -0.03 5.09
N PRO A 239 11.94 0.49 6.29
CA PRO A 239 12.81 1.44 6.92
C PRO A 239 14.14 0.71 7.13
N THR A 240 15.22 1.41 6.80
CA THR A 240 16.59 0.92 6.88
C THR A 240 17.22 0.97 8.30
N PRO A 241 16.53 0.93 9.48
CA PRO A 241 17.24 0.87 10.76
C PRO A 241 18.11 -0.37 10.95
N VAL A 242 17.84 -1.49 10.25
CA VAL A 242 18.65 -2.72 10.39
C VAL A 242 20.09 -2.51 9.91
N LEU A 243 20.32 -1.68 8.89
CA LEU A 243 21.66 -1.41 8.37
C LEU A 243 22.47 -0.48 9.30
N LEU A 244 21.80 0.49 9.95
CA LEU A 244 22.42 1.41 10.91
C LEU A 244 22.74 0.74 12.26
N ALA A 245 21.92 -0.21 12.71
CA ALA A 245 22.24 -1.03 13.88
C ALA A 245 23.46 -1.96 13.63
N GLY A 246 23.60 -2.49 12.41
CA GLY A 246 24.77 -3.29 12.00
C GLY A 246 26.08 -2.48 11.96
N LEU A 247 26.04 -1.25 11.44
CA LEU A 247 27.20 -0.36 11.41
C LEU A 247 27.62 0.13 12.80
N GLY A 248 26.66 0.40 13.70
CA GLY A 248 26.94 0.77 15.09
C GLY A 248 27.67 -0.34 15.87
N LEU A 249 27.30 -1.60 15.65
CA LEU A 249 27.95 -2.77 16.26
C LEU A 249 29.35 -3.05 15.68
N ILE A 250 29.56 -2.86 14.38
CA ILE A 250 30.89 -2.96 13.76
C ILE A 250 31.83 -1.85 14.29
N GLY A 251 31.33 -0.61 14.39
CA GLY A 251 32.07 0.51 14.95
C GLY A 251 32.50 0.27 16.40
N ALA A 252 31.58 -0.18 17.26
CA ALA A 252 31.89 -0.52 18.65
C ALA A 252 32.87 -1.70 18.78
N GLY A 253 32.77 -2.70 17.89
CA GLY A 253 33.68 -3.84 17.84
C GLY A 253 35.11 -3.47 17.44
N ILE A 254 35.28 -2.58 16.46
CA ILE A 254 36.60 -2.11 16.00
C ILE A 254 37.26 -1.20 17.05
N VAL A 255 36.51 -0.31 17.69
CA VAL A 255 37.03 0.57 18.76
C VAL A 255 37.47 -0.26 19.96
N ARG A 256 36.69 -1.27 20.37
CA ARG A 256 37.05 -2.16 21.49
C ARG A 256 38.31 -3.00 21.21
N ARG A 257 38.57 -3.35 19.95
CA ARG A 257 39.77 -4.13 19.56
C ARG A 257 41.04 -3.30 19.52
N ARG A 258 40.94 -1.97 19.40
CA ARG A 258 42.08 -1.03 19.43
C ARG A 258 42.46 -0.56 20.84
N MET A 259 41.64 -0.86 21.84
CA MET A 259 41.86 -0.48 23.25
C MET A 259 42.38 -1.63 24.12
N LYS A 260 42.73 -2.78 23.53
CA LYS A 260 43.53 -3.85 24.15
C LYS A 260 44.93 -3.83 23.57
#